data_AF-A0A2T0YT67-F1
#
_entry.id   AF-A0A2T0YT67-F1
#
_cell.length_a   1.000
_cell.length_b   1.000
_cell.length_c   1.000
_cell.angle_alpha   90.00
_cell.angle_beta   90.00
_cell.angle_gamma   90.00
#
_symmetry.space_group_name_H-M   'P 1'
#
loop_
_entity.id
_entity.type
_entity.pdbx_description
1 polymer ?
#
loop_
_entity_poly.entity_id
_entity_poly.type
_entity_poly.pdbx_seq_one_letter_code
_entity_poly.pdbx_strand_id
1 'polypeptide(L)'
;MHAVTRVEVVEAVKTAFTITAQPTVPRDLVEAATASGARPAVVTVLEGLDDDLQFRKLRELWEYFPHMPVNTVDAESGPAPVGVRRRPGAGRVEATA
;
A
#
# COMPACT_ATOMS: atom_id res chain seq x y z
N MET A 1 10.17 -1.92 -7.94
CA MET A 1 9.37 -0.74 -7.52
C MET A 1 8.82 -1.05 -6.14
N HIS A 2 9.12 -0.23 -5.13
CA HIS A 2 8.60 -0.44 -3.78
C HIS A 2 7.12 -0.09 -3.73
N ALA A 3 6.31 -0.91 -3.07
CA ALA A 3 4.89 -0.63 -2.90
C ALA A 3 4.72 0.58 -1.96
N VAL A 4 3.80 1.49 -2.34
CA VAL A 4 3.37 2.58 -1.48
C VAL A 4 2.61 2.01 -0.29
N THR A 5 2.92 2.48 0.92
CA THR A 5 2.28 2.01 2.15
C THR A 5 1.36 3.06 2.74
N ARG A 6 0.37 2.61 3.53
CA ARG A 6 -0.55 3.52 4.22
C ARG A 6 0.19 4.49 5.15
N VAL A 7 1.25 4.03 5.81
CA VAL A 7 2.08 4.88 6.69
C VAL A 7 2.75 6.00 5.89
N GLU A 8 3.32 5.71 4.72
CA GLU A 8 3.91 6.75 3.87
C GLU A 8 2.87 7.76 3.39
N VAL A 9 1.66 7.30 3.02
CA VAL A 9 0.57 8.20 2.63
C VAL A 9 0.16 9.08 3.82
N VAL A 10 -0.01 8.52 5.02
CA VAL A 10 -0.37 9.28 6.24
C VAL A 10 0.67 10.35 6.52
N GLU A 11 1.96 9.98 6.52
CA GLU A 11 3.05 10.91 6.81
C GLU A 11 3.12 12.03 5.76
N ALA A 12 2.78 11.75 4.51
CA ALA A 12 2.74 12.72 3.42
C ALA A 12 1.54 13.68 3.51
N VAL A 13 0.37 13.20 3.93
CA VAL A 13 -0.88 14.00 3.92
C VAL A 13 -1.29 14.53 5.29
N LYS A 14 -0.64 14.10 6.39
CA LYS A 14 -1.01 14.54 7.76
C LYS A 14 -1.03 16.06 7.92
N THR A 15 -0.16 16.76 7.20
CA THR A 15 -0.06 18.21 7.18
C THR A 15 -1.31 18.84 6.56
N ALA A 16 -1.86 18.27 5.48
CA ALA A 16 -3.12 18.74 4.89
C ALA A 16 -4.29 18.63 5.89
N PHE A 17 -4.38 17.51 6.62
CA PHE A 17 -5.45 17.28 7.59
C PHE A 17 -5.25 18.03 8.93
N THR A 18 -4.04 18.52 9.23
CA THR A 18 -3.73 19.24 10.48
C THR A 18 -4.04 20.73 10.37
N ILE A 19 -3.90 21.31 9.17
CA ILE A 19 -3.94 22.77 8.97
C ILE A 19 -5.37 23.27 8.76
N THR A 20 -6.27 22.45 8.19
CA THR A 20 -7.58 22.92 7.77
C THR A 20 -8.72 22.17 8.46
N ALA A 21 -9.64 22.91 9.11
CA ALA A 21 -10.94 22.41 9.56
C ALA A 21 -11.93 22.13 8.40
N GLN A 22 -11.45 22.27 7.15
CA GLN A 22 -12.21 22.09 5.92
C GLN A 22 -11.96 20.69 5.34
N PRO A 23 -12.90 20.13 4.58
CA PRO A 23 -12.67 18.88 3.88
C PRO A 23 -11.49 19.02 2.92
N THR A 24 -10.53 18.09 3.01
CA THR A 24 -9.34 18.06 2.18
C THR A 24 -9.67 17.44 0.83
N VAL A 25 -9.38 18.15 -0.26
CA VAL A 25 -9.56 17.64 -1.62
C VAL A 25 -8.27 16.96 -2.14
N PRO A 26 -8.35 16.07 -3.15
CA PRO A 26 -7.20 15.39 -3.74
C PRO A 26 -6.04 16.33 -4.10
N ARG A 27 -6.36 17.51 -4.61
CA ARG A 27 -5.35 18.53 -4.95
C ARG A 27 -4.54 19.00 -3.75
N ASP A 28 -5.20 19.23 -2.60
CA ASP A 28 -4.51 19.59 -1.35
C ASP A 28 -3.67 18.42 -0.82
N LEU A 29 -4.11 17.18 -1.02
CA LEU A 29 -3.34 15.98 -0.65
C LEU A 29 -2.06 15.88 -1.48
N VAL A 30 -2.16 16.09 -2.80
CA VAL A 30 -1.01 16.10 -3.71
C VAL A 30 -0.05 17.23 -3.37
N GLU A 31 -0.56 18.42 -3.08
CA GLU A 31 0.26 19.57 -2.71
C GLU A 31 0.99 19.34 -1.38
N ALA A 32 0.28 18.83 -0.36
CA ALA A 32 0.88 18.50 0.93
C ALA A 32 1.90 17.35 0.84
N ALA A 33 1.61 16.32 0.04
CA ALA A 33 2.54 15.22 -0.20
C ALA A 33 3.81 15.72 -0.89
N THR A 34 3.67 16.59 -1.90
CA THR A 34 4.81 17.21 -2.61
C THR A 34 5.62 18.11 -1.67
N ALA A 35 4.95 18.95 -0.88
CA ALA A 35 5.59 19.85 0.08
C ALA A 35 6.32 19.08 1.19
N SER A 36 5.82 17.91 1.58
CA SER A 36 6.45 17.04 2.59
C SER A 36 7.60 16.20 2.01
N GLY A 37 7.88 16.29 0.70
CA GLY A 37 8.93 15.51 0.03
C GLY A 37 8.58 14.03 -0.13
N ALA A 38 7.29 13.72 -0.26
CA ALA A 38 6.83 12.36 -0.46
C ALA A 38 7.37 11.75 -1.76
N ARG A 39 7.44 10.42 -1.81
CA ARG A 39 7.86 9.69 -3.01
C ARG A 39 6.90 10.00 -4.17
N PRO A 40 7.40 10.07 -5.43
CA PRO A 40 6.54 10.33 -6.59
C PRO A 40 5.45 9.27 -6.76
N ALA A 41 5.70 8.03 -6.33
CA ALA A 41 4.69 6.98 -6.34
C ALA A 41 3.49 7.28 -5.41
N VAL A 42 3.70 7.97 -4.28
CA VAL A 42 2.61 8.42 -3.39
C VAL A 42 1.78 9.49 -4.10
N VAL A 43 2.45 10.44 -4.77
CA VAL A 43 1.80 11.50 -5.53
C VAL A 43 0.95 10.92 -6.65
N THR A 44 1.49 9.98 -7.44
CA THR A 44 0.73 9.32 -8.53
C THR A 44 -0.51 8.58 -8.03
N VAL A 45 -0.46 7.99 -6.83
CA VAL A 45 -1.64 7.35 -6.23
C VAL A 45 -2.70 8.38 -5.84
N LEU A 46 -2.28 9.51 -5.29
CA LEU A 46 -3.18 10.61 -4.91
C LEU A 46 -3.76 11.33 -6.13
N GLU A 47 -3.00 11.47 -7.22
CA GLU A 47 -3.48 11.99 -8.51
C GLU A 47 -4.50 11.07 -9.19
N GLY A 48 -4.54 9.79 -8.81
CA GLY A 48 -5.53 8.84 -9.32
C GLY A 48 -6.90 8.95 -8.66
N LEU A 49 -7.07 9.83 -7.67
CA LEU A 49 -8.35 10.11 -7.02
C LEU A 49 -9.16 11.11 -7.85
N ASP A 50 -10.47 10.90 -7.93
CA ASP A 50 -11.39 11.88 -8.55
C ASP A 50 -11.34 13.22 -7.80
N ASP A 51 -11.17 14.32 -8.54
CA ASP A 51 -11.08 15.69 -8.00
C ASP A 51 -12.34 16.13 -7.22
N ASP A 52 -13.49 15.50 -7.47
CA ASP A 52 -14.75 15.74 -6.76
C ASP A 52 -14.80 15.11 -5.36
N LEU A 53 -13.82 14.26 -5.01
CA LEU A 53 -13.76 13.62 -3.70
C LEU A 53 -13.35 14.62 -2.62
N GLN A 54 -13.92 14.44 -1.43
CA GLN A 54 -13.66 15.29 -0.30
C GLN A 54 -13.45 14.42 0.93
N PHE A 55 -12.28 14.51 1.53
CA PHE A 55 -11.91 13.70 2.68
C PHE A 55 -11.93 14.58 3.92
N ARG A 56 -12.80 14.27 4.88
CA ARG A 56 -12.77 14.92 6.20
C ARG A 56 -11.86 14.17 7.16
N LYS A 57 -11.68 12.87 6.93
CA LYS A 57 -10.89 11.99 7.78
C LYS A 57 -10.00 11.11 6.93
N LEU A 58 -8.79 10.85 7.43
CA LEU A 58 -7.87 9.86 6.86
C LEU A 58 -8.50 8.46 6.67
N ARG A 59 -9.48 8.09 7.51
CA ARG A 59 -10.16 6.79 7.37
C ARG A 59 -10.90 6.66 6.04
N GLU A 60 -11.52 7.73 5.55
CA GLU A 60 -12.28 7.73 4.29
C GLU A 60 -11.36 7.41 3.10
N LEU A 61 -10.11 7.88 3.16
CA LEU A 61 -9.09 7.62 2.14
C LEU A 61 -8.78 6.11 2.01
N TRP A 62 -8.85 5.35 3.11
CA TRP A 62 -8.64 3.90 3.08
C TRP A 62 -9.79 3.12 2.49
N GLU A 63 -10.98 3.71 2.36
CA GLU A 63 -12.12 3.08 1.68
C GLU A 63 -11.88 3.00 0.16
N TYR A 64 -11.11 3.96 -0.39
CA TYR A 64 -10.72 3.97 -1.80
C TYR A 64 -9.46 3.15 -2.09
N PHE A 65 -8.63 2.90 -1.07
CA PHE A 65 -7.42 2.08 -1.19
C PHE A 65 -7.41 0.86 -0.25
N PRO A 66 -8.40 -0.05 -0.35
CA PRO A 66 -8.49 -1.19 0.57
C PRO A 66 -7.31 -2.14 0.44
N HIS A 67 -6.72 -2.27 -0.75
CA HIS A 67 -5.60 -3.15 -1.06
C HIS A 67 -4.22 -2.56 -0.76
N MET A 68 -4.14 -1.33 -0.25
CA MET A 68 -2.86 -0.70 0.04
C MET A 68 -2.21 -1.32 1.30
N PRO A 69 -0.97 -1.81 1.21
CA PRO A 69 -0.28 -2.44 2.33
C PRO A 69 -0.05 -1.43 3.46
N VAL A 70 -0.19 -1.88 4.70
CA VAL A 70 -0.05 -0.99 5.88
C VAL A 70 1.41 -0.62 6.11
N ASN A 71 2.34 -1.55 5.86
CA ASN A 71 3.78 -1.35 6.08
C ASN A 71 4.60 -2.10 5.00
N THR A 72 5.86 -1.73 4.80
CA THR A 72 6.73 -2.31 3.76
C THR A 72 6.97 -3.81 3.96
N VAL A 73 6.93 -4.28 5.21
CA VAL A 73 6.97 -5.71 5.57
C VAL A 73 5.76 -6.51 5.06
N ASP A 74 4.63 -5.84 4.81
CA ASP A 74 3.42 -6.44 4.25
C ASP A 74 3.49 -6.53 2.72
N ALA A 75 4.16 -5.55 2.09
CA ALA A 75 4.36 -5.49 0.64
C ALA A 75 5.33 -6.55 0.10
N GLU A 76 6.31 -6.99 0.91
CA GLU A 76 7.20 -8.09 0.57
C GLU A 76 6.57 -9.48 0.83
N SER A 77 5.38 -9.51 1.44
CA SER A 77 4.57 -10.71 1.63
C SER A 77 3.62 -10.94 0.44
N GLY A 78 4.12 -10.75 -0.78
CA GLY A 78 3.55 -11.37 -1.99
C GLY A 78 3.76 -12.88 -1.95
N PRO A 79 2.91 -13.70 -2.60
CA PRO A 79 2.70 -15.10 -2.24
C PRO A 79 4.02 -15.85 -2.16
N ALA A 80 4.20 -16.56 -1.03
CA ALA A 80 5.30 -17.49 -0.82
C ALA A 80 5.63 -18.19 -2.15
N PRO A 81 6.91 -18.28 -2.58
CA PRO A 81 7.23 -19.04 -3.76
C PRO A 81 6.66 -20.43 -3.52
N VAL A 82 5.68 -20.80 -4.35
CA VAL A 82 5.24 -22.18 -4.51
C VAL A 82 6.46 -22.92 -5.03
N GLY A 83 7.30 -23.31 -4.07
CA GLY A 83 8.49 -24.10 -4.24
C GLY A 83 8.03 -25.51 -4.56
N VAL A 84 7.56 -25.68 -5.80
CA VAL A 84 7.67 -26.94 -6.53
C VAL A 84 9.12 -27.40 -6.38
N ARG A 85 9.33 -28.33 -5.46
CA ARG A 85 10.52 -29.19 -5.45
C ARG A 85 10.05 -30.63 -5.37
N ARG A 86 9.71 -31.14 -6.57
CA ARG A 86 9.94 -32.49 -7.09
C ARG A 86 9.67 -33.66 -6.11
N ARG A 87 8.57 -34.38 -6.33
CA ARG A 87 8.69 -35.84 -6.45
C ARG A 87 9.12 -36.13 -7.89
N PRO A 88 10.23 -36.86 -8.10
CA PRO A 88 10.05 -38.26 -8.47
C PRO A 88 11.11 -39.22 -7.92
N GLY A 89 10.70 -40.46 -7.68
CA GLY A 89 11.52 -41.61 -8.07
C GLY A 89 12.36 -42.31 -7.00
N ALA A 90 11.84 -43.49 -6.61
CA ALA A 90 12.57 -44.75 -6.52
C ALA A 90 13.47 -45.04 -5.31
N GLY A 91 12.97 -45.98 -4.49
CA GLY A 91 13.75 -47.12 -4.02
C GLY A 91 13.93 -47.20 -2.52
N ARG A 92 13.27 -48.17 -1.87
CA ARG A 92 13.92 -49.43 -1.45
C ARG A 92 13.01 -50.25 -0.53
N VAL A 93 12.50 -51.35 -1.11
CA VAL A 93 12.19 -52.69 -0.60
C VAL A 93 11.34 -52.86 0.67
N GLU A 94 10.18 -53.46 0.43
CA GLU A 94 9.56 -54.41 1.36
C GLU A 94 10.52 -55.60 1.59
N ALA A 95 10.62 -56.06 2.83
CA ALA A 95 10.96 -57.44 3.15
C ALA A 95 10.27 -57.83 4.46
N THR A 96 9.22 -58.61 4.28
CA THR A 96 8.61 -59.50 5.27
C THR A 96 9.63 -60.54 5.76
N ALA A 97 9.67 -60.80 7.06
CA ALA A 97 9.90 -62.10 7.71
C ALA A 97 9.77 -61.93 9.24
#